data_AF-A0A960DLH7-F1
#
_entry.id   AF-A0A960DLH7-F1
#
_cell.length_a   1.000
_cell.length_b   1.000
_cell.length_c   1.000
_cell.angle_alpha   90.00
_cell.angle_beta   90.00
_cell.angle_gamma   90.00
#
_symmetry.space_group_name_H-M   'P 1'
#
loop_
_entity.id
_entity.type
_entity.pdbx_description
1 polymer ?
#
loop_
_entity_poly.entity_id
_entity_poly.type
_entity_poly.pdbx_seq_one_letter_code
_entity_poly.pdbx_strand_id
1 'polypeptide(L)'
;MDLHDVPTPALVVDHELLSRNLEAMAAARPGAALRPHVKAHKCTALAAAQAAHGHGTFTCATTREVIGMAAAGLGYDLLLANEVLDVHRLQEMAAVCRDHGAHVTVAVDSAETVDAAAAAGITRVLVDVNVGLPRCGCAPDHAGRIADLARRAAMTVRGVMGYEGHLMMVLDRAERQAKVDDAMDRLLAAHDVVGGDVVSAGGTGTYDLHHRVGEVQAGSYALMDTDYSRLGLPFVQACWLIGTVVSANSKYAVADVGLKAMATDHGNPTVELLDGPGADVWFLSDEHVTFTPHTGVADVGQRVRVTPSHIDPTVAKHDTIWVVNGHEVVDRWPVDLRGW
;
A
#
# COMPACT_ATOMS: atom_id res chain seq x y z
N MET A 1 7.91 18.91 -19.92
CA MET A 1 7.15 18.04 -20.85
C MET A 1 5.70 18.17 -20.45
N ASP A 2 4.77 18.29 -21.39
CA ASP A 2 3.36 18.40 -21.05
C ASP A 2 2.73 17.01 -20.86
N LEU A 3 1.73 16.88 -19.99
CA LEU A 3 0.96 15.67 -19.77
C LEU A 3 0.34 15.14 -21.07
N HIS A 4 -0.03 16.04 -21.99
CA HIS A 4 -0.52 15.71 -23.32
C HIS A 4 0.53 15.06 -24.22
N ASP A 5 1.82 15.11 -23.89
CA ASP A 5 2.91 14.49 -24.66
C ASP A 5 3.37 13.15 -24.06
N VAL A 6 2.84 12.75 -22.90
CA VAL A 6 3.23 11.49 -22.25
C VAL A 6 2.72 10.28 -23.06
N PRO A 7 3.55 9.24 -23.29
CA PRO A 7 3.10 8.01 -23.94
C PRO A 7 2.04 7.29 -23.10
N THR A 8 0.91 6.93 -23.69
CA THR A 8 -0.19 6.25 -22.99
C THR A 8 -0.26 4.74 -23.25
N PRO A 9 -0.83 3.97 -22.31
CA PRO A 9 -1.35 4.38 -20.99
C PRO A 9 -0.22 4.73 -20.00
N ALA A 10 -0.41 5.77 -19.19
CA ALA A 10 0.60 6.27 -18.25
C ALA A 10 0.07 6.44 -16.83
N LEU A 11 0.78 5.93 -15.83
CA LEU A 11 0.51 6.20 -14.43
C LEU A 11 1.06 7.56 -14.01
N VAL A 12 0.18 8.43 -13.53
CA VAL A 12 0.47 9.82 -13.20
C VAL A 12 0.10 10.09 -11.74
N VAL A 13 0.97 10.82 -11.05
CA VAL A 13 0.73 11.32 -9.70
C VAL A 13 0.86 12.84 -9.67
N ASP A 14 -0.15 13.51 -9.13
CA ASP A 14 -0.08 14.95 -8.88
C ASP A 14 0.72 15.21 -7.59
N HIS A 15 1.78 16.01 -7.73
CA HIS A 15 2.71 16.34 -6.67
C HIS A 15 2.05 17.09 -5.50
N GLU A 16 1.18 18.07 -5.79
CA GLU A 16 0.54 18.88 -4.76
C GLU A 16 -0.50 18.06 -4.00
N LEU A 17 -1.27 17.22 -4.70
CA LEU A 17 -2.25 16.34 -4.05
C LEU A 17 -1.57 15.24 -3.22
N LEU A 18 -0.46 14.66 -3.71
CA LEU A 18 0.36 13.75 -2.93
C LEU A 18 0.88 14.43 -1.65
N SER A 19 1.48 15.63 -1.75
CA SER A 19 2.00 16.37 -0.58
C SER A 19 0.91 16.59 0.46
N ARG A 20 -0.30 17.00 0.03
CA ARG A 20 -1.44 17.18 0.93
C ARG A 20 -1.82 15.90 1.67
N ASN A 21 -1.81 14.75 0.99
CA ASN A 21 -2.08 13.47 1.63
C ASN A 21 -1.00 13.08 2.65
N LEU A 22 0.28 13.30 2.31
CA LEU A 22 1.40 13.04 3.20
C LEU A 22 1.34 13.94 4.44
N GLU A 23 1.06 15.23 4.29
CA GLU A 23 0.89 16.18 5.38
C GLU A 23 -0.29 15.80 6.29
N ALA A 24 -1.45 15.47 5.71
CA ALA A 24 -2.63 15.07 6.47
C ALA A 24 -2.38 13.81 7.31
N MET A 25 -1.68 12.82 6.74
CA MET A 25 -1.33 11.61 7.48
C MET A 25 -0.28 11.88 8.55
N ALA A 26 0.78 12.63 8.24
CA ALA A 26 1.83 12.96 9.20
C ALA A 26 1.28 13.75 10.40
N ALA A 27 0.29 14.63 10.17
CA ALA A 27 -0.40 15.35 11.23
C ALA A 27 -1.24 14.41 12.12
N ALA A 28 -1.92 13.42 11.52
CA ALA A 28 -2.75 12.46 12.27
C ALA A 28 -1.94 11.37 12.98
N ARG A 29 -0.81 10.95 12.39
CA ARG A 29 0.04 9.84 12.84
C ARG A 29 1.53 10.19 12.74
N PRO A 30 2.05 11.11 13.56
CA PRO A 30 3.41 11.62 13.42
C PRO A 30 4.49 10.57 13.74
N GLY A 31 5.64 10.69 13.07
CA GLY A 31 6.82 9.90 13.37
C GLY A 31 6.55 8.40 13.31
N ALA A 32 6.88 7.69 14.39
CA ALA A 32 6.72 6.24 14.50
C ALA A 32 5.28 5.77 14.73
N ALA A 33 4.30 6.67 14.93
CA ALA A 33 2.88 6.28 15.02
C ALA A 33 2.33 5.77 13.68
N LEU A 34 3.05 6.03 12.58
CA LEU A 34 2.83 5.44 11.27
C LEU A 34 4.11 4.74 10.81
N ARG A 35 3.95 3.53 10.28
CA ARG A 35 4.97 2.80 9.55
C ARG A 35 4.46 2.59 8.11
N PRO A 36 4.62 3.58 7.21
CA PRO A 36 3.96 3.57 5.91
C PRO A 36 4.22 2.30 5.11
N HIS A 37 3.19 1.81 4.43
CA HIS A 37 3.29 0.56 3.70
C HIS A 37 3.64 0.78 2.23
N VAL A 38 4.86 0.37 1.88
CA VAL A 38 5.49 0.62 0.58
C VAL A 38 4.84 -0.16 -0.56
N LYS A 39 4.15 -1.27 -0.26
CA LYS A 39 3.49 -2.12 -1.28
C LYS A 39 2.50 -1.34 -2.17
N ALA A 40 1.94 -0.24 -1.64
CA ALA A 40 0.95 0.57 -2.33
C ALA A 40 1.52 1.33 -3.54
N HIS A 41 2.81 1.67 -3.49
CA HIS A 41 3.46 2.47 -4.54
C HIS A 41 4.75 1.86 -5.10
N LYS A 42 5.41 0.96 -4.36
CA LYS A 42 6.62 0.22 -4.79
C LYS A 42 7.70 1.13 -5.41
N CYS A 43 7.83 2.33 -4.85
CA CYS A 43 8.63 3.42 -5.38
C CYS A 43 9.43 4.06 -4.25
N THR A 44 10.75 3.96 -4.32
CA THR A 44 11.66 4.53 -3.31
C THR A 44 11.59 6.06 -3.26
N ALA A 45 11.36 6.74 -4.38
CA ALA A 45 11.20 8.19 -4.42
C ALA A 45 9.97 8.65 -3.61
N LEU A 46 8.85 7.93 -3.70
CA LEU A 46 7.67 8.22 -2.88
C LEU A 46 7.92 7.90 -1.40
N ALA A 47 8.65 6.82 -1.09
CA ALA A 47 9.06 6.54 0.28
C ALA A 47 9.99 7.64 0.85
N ALA A 48 10.88 8.19 0.03
CA ALA A 48 11.71 9.33 0.41
C ALA A 48 10.86 10.58 0.72
N ALA A 49 9.80 10.82 -0.05
CA ALA A 49 8.83 11.87 0.27
C ALA A 49 8.15 11.62 1.62
N GLN A 50 7.69 10.39 1.91
CA GLN A 50 7.16 10.03 3.24
C GLN A 50 8.17 10.27 4.37
N ALA A 51 9.45 9.96 4.13
CA ALA A 51 10.52 10.22 5.09
C ALA A 51 10.76 11.71 5.33
N ALA A 52 10.65 12.54 4.29
CA ALA A 52 10.73 13.99 4.42
C ALA A 52 9.58 14.59 5.26
N HIS A 53 8.43 13.90 5.33
CA HIS A 53 7.32 14.22 6.23
C HIS A 53 7.45 13.58 7.64
N GLY A 54 8.62 13.00 7.96
CA GLY A 54 8.96 12.53 9.31
C GLY A 54 8.79 11.02 9.54
N HIS A 55 8.44 10.24 8.53
CA HIS A 55 8.29 8.78 8.65
C HIS A 55 9.59 8.05 8.29
N GLY A 56 10.39 7.71 9.31
CA GLY A 56 11.68 7.02 9.13
C GLY A 56 11.63 5.49 9.22
N THR A 57 10.45 4.89 9.33
CA THR A 57 10.23 3.43 9.40
C THR A 57 9.26 3.02 8.31
N PHE A 58 9.36 1.79 7.77
CA PHE A 58 8.51 1.36 6.66
C PHE A 58 8.05 -0.09 6.77
N THR A 59 6.87 -0.35 6.21
CA THR A 59 6.28 -1.68 6.09
C THR A 59 6.39 -2.17 4.66
N CYS A 60 6.93 -3.37 4.47
CA CYS A 60 7.09 -4.07 3.20
C CYS A 60 6.31 -5.39 3.25
N ALA A 61 5.80 -5.84 2.11
CA ALA A 61 5.09 -7.11 1.96
C ALA A 61 6.00 -8.22 1.38
N THR A 62 7.15 -7.86 0.80
CA THR A 62 8.08 -8.80 0.16
C THR A 62 9.53 -8.51 0.53
N THR A 63 10.38 -9.55 0.48
CA THR A 63 11.82 -9.40 0.71
C THR A 63 12.48 -8.44 -0.29
N ARG A 64 12.01 -8.43 -1.56
CA ARG A 64 12.48 -7.51 -2.60
C ARG A 64 12.27 -6.04 -2.22
N GLU A 65 11.10 -5.71 -1.67
CA GLU A 65 10.82 -4.36 -1.17
C GLU A 65 11.76 -3.98 -0.03
N VAL A 66 11.95 -4.88 0.95
CA VAL A 66 12.88 -4.64 2.07
C VAL A 66 14.30 -4.41 1.57
N ILE A 67 14.78 -5.26 0.66
CA ILE A 67 16.11 -5.14 0.03
C ILE A 67 16.25 -3.79 -0.67
N GLY A 68 15.28 -3.39 -1.49
CA GLY A 68 15.33 -2.14 -2.23
C GLY A 68 15.28 -0.91 -1.32
N MET A 69 14.47 -0.95 -0.26
CA MET A 69 14.40 0.11 0.76
C MET A 69 15.74 0.25 1.50
N ALA A 70 16.31 -0.86 1.98
CA ALA A 70 17.62 -0.85 2.64
C ALA A 70 18.74 -0.35 1.71
N ALA A 71 18.78 -0.83 0.46
CA ALA A 71 19.77 -0.41 -0.53
C ALA A 71 19.67 1.08 -0.88
N ALA A 72 18.46 1.64 -0.89
CA ALA A 72 18.20 3.06 -1.08
C ALA A 72 18.51 3.92 0.17
N GLY A 73 18.86 3.30 1.31
CA GLY A 73 19.09 3.99 2.57
C GLY A 73 17.80 4.56 3.19
N LEU A 74 16.64 4.01 2.84
CA LEU A 74 15.33 4.47 3.29
C LEU A 74 14.77 3.51 4.35
N GLY A 75 14.58 4.04 5.56
CA GLY A 75 14.07 3.28 6.69
C GLY A 75 15.17 2.74 7.59
N TYR A 76 15.23 3.21 8.84
CA TYR A 76 16.14 2.64 9.85
C TYR A 76 15.57 1.38 10.52
N ASP A 77 14.24 1.20 10.48
CA ASP A 77 13.52 0.02 10.93
C ASP A 77 12.47 -0.37 9.87
N LEU A 78 12.69 -1.53 9.24
CA LEU A 78 11.86 -2.12 8.20
C LEU A 78 11.08 -3.32 8.78
N LEU A 79 9.78 -3.37 8.52
CA LEU A 79 8.94 -4.52 8.82
C LEU A 79 8.65 -5.29 7.54
N LEU A 80 8.96 -6.58 7.51
CA LEU A 80 8.39 -7.52 6.54
C LEU A 80 7.07 -8.06 7.12
N ALA A 81 5.96 -7.43 6.76
CA ALA A 81 4.61 -7.74 7.23
C ALA A 81 3.98 -8.89 6.42
N ASN A 82 4.69 -10.01 6.33
CA ASN A 82 4.25 -11.23 5.65
C ASN A 82 5.14 -12.41 6.07
N GLU A 83 4.60 -13.62 6.04
CA GLU A 83 5.32 -14.86 6.32
C GLU A 83 6.15 -15.28 5.11
N VAL A 84 7.43 -15.63 5.34
CA VAL A 84 8.33 -16.10 4.29
C VAL A 84 9.03 -17.37 4.76
N LEU A 85 8.90 -18.45 3.97
CA LEU A 85 9.56 -19.73 4.23
C LEU A 85 10.83 -19.93 3.38
N ASP A 86 11.05 -19.07 2.38
CA ASP A 86 12.26 -19.10 1.57
C ASP A 86 13.44 -18.54 2.37
N VAL A 87 14.18 -19.45 3.01
CA VAL A 87 15.37 -19.15 3.81
C VAL A 87 16.43 -18.40 3.00
N HIS A 88 16.60 -18.72 1.72
CA HIS A 88 17.63 -18.07 0.89
C HIS A 88 17.30 -16.59 0.66
N ARG A 89 16.04 -16.27 0.33
CA ARG A 89 15.57 -14.89 0.18
C ARG A 89 15.68 -14.10 1.49
N LEU A 90 15.37 -14.75 2.63
CA LEU A 90 15.54 -14.11 3.94
C LEU A 90 17.01 -13.86 4.28
N GLN A 91 17.92 -14.77 3.93
CA GLN A 91 19.38 -14.60 4.12
C GLN A 91 19.91 -13.42 3.30
N GLU A 92 19.53 -13.34 2.02
CA GLU A 92 19.90 -12.22 1.15
C GLU A 92 19.39 -10.89 1.72
N MET A 93 18.10 -10.83 2.08
CA MET A 93 17.49 -9.66 2.70
C MET A 93 18.22 -9.24 3.99
N ALA A 94 18.50 -10.19 4.88
CA ALA A 94 19.21 -9.93 6.12
C ALA A 94 20.65 -9.44 5.88
N ALA A 95 21.33 -9.95 4.85
CA ALA A 95 22.65 -9.48 4.46
C ALA A 95 22.63 -8.03 3.97
N VAL A 96 21.75 -7.71 3.02
CA VAL A 96 21.61 -6.33 2.51
C VAL A 96 21.24 -5.36 3.63
N CYS A 97 20.30 -5.73 4.50
CA CYS A 97 19.94 -4.87 5.63
C CYS A 97 21.14 -4.58 6.54
N ARG A 98 21.97 -5.59 6.86
CA ARG A 98 23.19 -5.39 7.66
C ARG A 98 24.20 -4.50 6.95
N ASP A 99 24.45 -4.72 5.67
CA ASP A 99 25.44 -3.97 4.88
C ASP A 99 25.07 -2.48 4.78
N HIS A 100 23.77 -2.17 4.77
CA HIS A 100 23.24 -0.80 4.74
C HIS A 100 22.86 -0.24 6.12
N GLY A 101 23.09 -0.99 7.21
CA GLY A 101 22.80 -0.54 8.58
C GLY A 101 21.30 -0.43 8.92
N ALA A 102 20.42 -1.04 8.12
CA ALA A 102 18.98 -1.09 8.37
C ALA A 102 18.63 -2.23 9.33
N HIS A 103 17.69 -2.00 10.23
CA HIS A 103 17.09 -3.06 11.01
C HIS A 103 15.91 -3.67 10.26
N VAL A 104 15.79 -4.99 10.28
CA VAL A 104 14.63 -5.71 9.73
C VAL A 104 13.97 -6.55 10.82
N THR A 105 12.64 -6.43 10.89
CA THR A 105 11.76 -7.27 11.72
C THR A 105 10.85 -8.09 10.80
N VAL A 106 10.70 -9.39 11.06
CA VAL A 106 9.92 -10.31 10.21
C VAL A 106 8.69 -10.83 10.97
N ALA A 107 7.55 -10.94 10.28
CA ALA A 107 6.35 -11.58 10.81
C ALA A 107 6.51 -13.10 10.90
N VAL A 108 6.10 -13.70 12.03
CA VAL A 108 6.05 -15.15 12.23
C VAL A 108 4.73 -15.54 12.90
N ASP A 109 4.15 -16.67 12.49
CA ASP A 109 2.85 -17.14 12.99
C ASP A 109 2.82 -18.64 13.34
N SER A 110 3.95 -19.33 13.15
CA SER A 110 4.03 -20.79 13.15
C SER A 110 5.44 -21.25 13.53
N ALA A 111 5.61 -22.54 13.83
CA ALA A 111 6.94 -23.07 14.12
C ALA A 111 7.83 -23.01 12.87
N GLU A 112 7.24 -23.25 11.71
CA GLU A 112 7.88 -23.27 10.41
C GLU A 112 8.42 -21.89 10.01
N THR A 113 7.65 -20.83 10.26
CA THR A 113 8.11 -19.45 10.00
C THR A 113 9.18 -19.00 10.98
N VAL A 114 9.10 -19.43 12.25
CA VAL A 114 10.17 -19.23 13.25
C VAL A 114 11.46 -19.94 12.83
N ASP A 115 11.37 -21.20 12.40
CA ASP A 115 12.52 -22.00 11.97
C ASP A 115 13.17 -21.41 10.71
N ALA A 116 12.37 -20.95 9.75
CA ALA A 116 12.87 -20.28 8.55
C ALA A 116 13.60 -18.97 8.88
N ALA A 117 13.01 -18.14 9.75
CA ALA A 117 13.65 -16.90 10.22
C ALA A 117 14.97 -17.17 10.95
N ALA A 118 15.01 -18.18 11.83
CA ALA A 118 16.20 -18.58 12.56
C ALA A 118 17.30 -19.10 11.61
N ALA A 119 16.96 -19.98 10.67
CA ALA A 119 17.88 -20.50 9.66
C ALA A 119 18.45 -19.40 8.74
N ALA A 120 17.71 -18.31 8.57
CA ALA A 120 18.15 -17.15 7.81
C ALA A 120 18.99 -16.14 8.61
N GLY A 121 19.14 -16.33 9.92
CA GLY A 121 19.84 -15.39 10.80
C GLY A 121 19.06 -14.11 11.06
N ILE A 122 17.72 -14.14 10.96
CA ILE A 122 16.86 -13.05 11.40
C ILE A 122 16.93 -12.95 12.92
N THR A 123 17.01 -11.73 13.44
CA THR A 123 17.21 -11.49 14.88
C THR A 123 16.02 -10.81 15.55
N ARG A 124 15.05 -10.31 14.79
CA ARG A 124 13.88 -9.58 15.30
C ARG A 124 12.62 -10.07 14.61
N VAL A 125 11.59 -10.36 15.41
CA VAL A 125 10.30 -10.83 14.89
C VAL A 125 9.12 -10.12 15.55
N LEU A 126 8.01 -10.02 14.82
CA LEU A 126 6.67 -9.81 15.38
C LEU A 126 5.88 -11.10 15.24
N VAL A 127 5.06 -11.41 16.23
CA VAL A 127 4.07 -12.49 16.11
C VAL A 127 2.86 -11.94 15.35
N ASP A 128 2.55 -12.50 14.18
CA ASP A 128 1.31 -12.16 13.46
C ASP A 128 0.13 -12.91 14.08
N VAL A 129 -0.93 -12.17 14.40
CA VAL A 129 -2.10 -12.64 15.12
C VAL A 129 -3.34 -12.42 14.25
N ASN A 130 -4.11 -13.48 14.06
CA ASN A 130 -5.39 -13.39 13.38
C ASN A 130 -6.42 -12.68 14.27
N VAL A 131 -6.70 -11.43 13.91
CA VAL A 131 -7.69 -10.56 14.57
C VAL A 131 -9.08 -10.60 13.93
N GLY A 132 -9.34 -11.57 13.05
CA GLY A 132 -10.63 -11.78 12.39
C GLY A 132 -10.58 -11.84 10.86
N LEU A 133 -9.44 -11.54 10.24
CA LEU A 133 -9.25 -11.71 8.80
C LEU A 133 -8.77 -13.14 8.51
N PRO A 134 -9.52 -13.99 7.77
CA PRO A 134 -9.07 -15.34 7.41
C PRO A 134 -7.99 -15.29 6.32
N ARG A 135 -6.77 -14.87 6.69
CA ARG A 135 -5.59 -14.76 5.82
C ARG A 135 -4.38 -15.46 6.42
N CYS A 136 -3.54 -14.72 7.15
CA CYS A 136 -2.38 -15.23 7.91
C CYS A 136 -2.56 -14.91 9.40
N GLY A 137 -1.60 -15.32 10.21
CA GLY A 137 -1.57 -15.03 11.63
C GLY A 137 -2.09 -16.19 12.47
N CYS A 138 -1.44 -16.38 13.61
CA CYS A 138 -1.80 -17.43 14.55
C CYS A 138 -3.09 -17.08 15.30
N ALA A 139 -3.76 -18.09 15.86
CA ALA A 139 -4.85 -17.82 16.80
C ALA A 139 -4.30 -17.02 18.01
N PRO A 140 -5.06 -16.05 18.57
CA PRO A 140 -4.57 -15.21 19.66
C PRO A 140 -4.01 -15.98 20.87
N ASP A 141 -4.62 -17.12 21.21
CA ASP A 141 -4.18 -18.01 22.30
C ASP A 141 -2.91 -18.81 21.99
N HIS A 142 -2.51 -18.90 20.71
CA HIS A 142 -1.25 -19.49 20.29
C HIS A 142 -0.07 -18.50 20.29
N ALA A 143 -0.33 -17.18 20.35
CA ALA A 143 0.70 -16.16 20.17
C ALA A 143 1.88 -16.30 21.15
N GLY A 144 1.60 -16.58 22.43
CA GLY A 144 2.63 -16.83 23.44
C GLY A 144 3.53 -18.01 23.12
N ARG A 145 2.96 -19.11 22.59
CA ARG A 145 3.73 -20.29 22.16
C ARG A 145 4.67 -19.96 21.00
N ILE A 146 4.22 -19.18 20.02
CA ILE A 146 5.04 -18.74 18.88
C ILE A 146 6.18 -17.83 19.36
N ALA A 147 5.87 -16.88 20.25
CA ALA A 147 6.88 -16.00 20.86
C ALA A 147 7.96 -16.82 21.61
N ASP A 148 7.57 -17.84 22.37
CA ASP A 148 8.50 -18.68 23.10
C ASP A 148 9.39 -19.53 22.18
N LEU A 149 8.87 -19.99 21.03
CA LEU A 149 9.69 -20.65 20.00
C LEU A 149 10.74 -19.68 19.46
N ALA A 150 10.34 -18.47 19.10
CA ALA A 150 11.24 -17.45 18.59
C ALA A 150 12.35 -17.08 19.59
N ARG A 151 12.01 -16.93 20.88
CA ARG A 151 12.99 -16.68 21.95
C ARG A 151 13.97 -17.84 22.15
N ARG A 152 13.49 -19.09 22.09
CA ARG A 152 14.37 -20.28 22.16
C ARG A 152 15.35 -20.33 20.99
N ALA A 153 14.96 -19.80 19.83
CA ALA A 153 15.84 -19.59 18.68
C ALA A 153 16.73 -18.32 18.79
N ALA A 154 16.84 -17.72 19.98
CA ALA A 154 17.63 -16.53 20.29
C ALA A 154 17.22 -15.25 19.51
N MET A 155 15.99 -15.18 19.02
CA MET A 155 15.45 -13.97 18.39
C MET A 155 14.82 -13.03 19.42
N THR A 156 14.88 -11.73 19.13
CA THR A 156 14.13 -10.69 19.86
C THR A 156 12.70 -10.66 19.36
N VAL A 157 11.75 -11.05 20.22
CA VAL A 157 10.32 -10.84 19.96
C VAL A 157 9.97 -9.39 20.30
N ARG A 158 9.69 -8.59 19.26
CA ARG A 158 9.39 -7.15 19.37
C ARG A 158 7.93 -6.88 19.75
N GLY A 159 7.06 -7.88 19.65
CA GLY A 159 5.66 -7.78 20.02
C GLY A 159 4.77 -8.47 19.00
N VAL A 160 3.62 -7.86 18.71
CA VAL A 160 2.59 -8.44 17.86
C VAL A 160 2.23 -7.53 16.69
N MET A 161 1.76 -8.15 15.61
CA MET A 161 0.99 -7.47 14.58
C MET A 161 -0.32 -8.19 14.33
N GLY A 162 -1.32 -7.45 13.84
CA GLY A 162 -2.60 -8.04 13.46
C GLY A 162 -3.32 -7.12 12.48
N TYR A 163 -3.48 -7.56 11.24
CA TYR A 163 -4.06 -6.74 10.18
C TYR A 163 -5.57 -6.99 10.01
N GLU A 164 -6.38 -5.98 10.34
CA GLU A 164 -7.84 -6.02 10.24
C GLU A 164 -8.37 -5.56 8.86
N GLY A 165 -7.73 -6.03 7.78
CA GLY A 165 -8.04 -5.62 6.39
C GLY A 165 -9.49 -5.76 5.95
N HIS A 166 -10.24 -6.70 6.53
CA HIS A 166 -11.67 -6.89 6.26
C HIS A 166 -12.55 -5.71 6.75
N LEU A 167 -11.98 -4.79 7.55
CA LEU A 167 -12.67 -3.63 8.09
C LEU A 167 -12.41 -2.33 7.32
N MET A 168 -11.45 -2.32 6.38
CA MET A 168 -11.05 -1.11 5.65
C MET A 168 -12.24 -0.42 4.99
N MET A 169 -13.14 -1.21 4.38
CA MET A 169 -14.27 -0.72 3.58
C MET A 169 -15.63 -0.83 4.28
N VAL A 170 -15.66 -0.93 5.62
CA VAL A 170 -16.92 -0.77 6.36
C VAL A 170 -17.34 0.70 6.30
N LEU A 171 -18.45 0.97 5.60
CA LEU A 171 -18.86 2.34 5.27
C LEU A 171 -19.39 3.11 6.49
N ASP A 172 -20.18 2.45 7.34
CA ASP A 172 -20.65 3.06 8.57
C ASP A 172 -19.50 3.20 9.56
N ARG A 173 -19.18 4.46 9.91
CA ARG A 173 -18.00 4.76 10.74
C ARG A 173 -18.14 4.21 12.16
N ALA A 174 -19.33 4.22 12.75
CA ALA A 174 -19.54 3.72 14.11
C ALA A 174 -19.41 2.20 14.16
N GLU A 175 -19.98 1.50 13.18
CA GLU A 175 -19.80 0.07 12.98
C GLU A 175 -18.32 -0.28 12.75
N ARG A 176 -17.62 0.48 11.90
CA ARG A 176 -16.19 0.30 11.64
C ARG A 176 -15.37 0.44 12.92
N GLN A 177 -15.61 1.49 13.71
CA GLN A 177 -14.94 1.69 15.01
C GLN A 177 -15.18 0.50 15.95
N ALA A 178 -16.43 0.08 16.14
CA ALA A 178 -16.76 -1.02 17.04
C ALA A 178 -16.08 -2.34 16.64
N LYS A 179 -15.99 -2.63 15.33
CA LYS A 179 -15.29 -3.83 14.83
C LYS A 179 -13.77 -3.70 14.96
N VAL A 180 -13.21 -2.52 14.74
CA VAL A 180 -11.78 -2.27 14.97
C VAL A 180 -11.45 -2.48 16.45
N ASP A 181 -12.30 -2.00 17.36
CA ASP A 181 -12.10 -2.20 18.79
C ASP A 181 -12.11 -3.69 19.17
N ASP A 182 -13.05 -4.51 18.64
CA ASP A 182 -13.07 -5.97 18.86
C ASP A 182 -11.80 -6.66 18.32
N ALA A 183 -11.34 -6.27 17.12
CA ALA A 183 -10.11 -6.79 16.55
C ALA A 183 -8.89 -6.43 17.41
N MET A 184 -8.83 -5.20 17.93
CA MET A 184 -7.72 -4.73 18.77
C MET A 184 -7.77 -5.33 20.17
N ASP A 185 -8.94 -5.63 20.73
CA ASP A 185 -9.04 -6.38 21.99
C ASP A 185 -8.35 -7.75 21.91
N ARG A 186 -8.52 -8.46 20.77
CA ARG A 186 -7.84 -9.73 20.52
C ARG A 186 -6.33 -9.57 20.40
N LEU A 187 -5.89 -8.54 19.66
CA LEU A 187 -4.47 -8.26 19.45
C LEU A 187 -3.76 -7.89 20.76
N LEU A 188 -4.40 -7.05 21.57
CA LEU A 188 -3.85 -6.59 22.85
C LEU A 188 -3.83 -7.71 23.89
N ALA A 189 -4.85 -8.57 23.92
CA ALA A 189 -4.81 -9.77 24.77
C ALA A 189 -3.65 -10.71 24.39
N ALA A 190 -3.35 -10.85 23.09
CA ALA A 190 -2.17 -11.58 22.64
C ALA A 190 -0.86 -10.85 23.03
N HIS A 191 -0.81 -9.53 22.89
CA HIS A 191 0.33 -8.70 23.29
C HIS A 191 0.63 -8.81 24.80
N ASP A 192 -0.38 -8.85 25.66
CA ASP A 192 -0.18 -8.99 27.12
C ASP A 192 0.59 -10.28 27.48
N VAL A 193 0.42 -11.34 26.69
CA VAL A 193 1.14 -12.61 26.85
C VAL A 193 2.50 -12.58 26.13
N VAL A 194 2.54 -12.02 24.92
CA VAL A 194 3.75 -11.97 24.09
C VAL A 194 4.77 -10.96 24.63
N GLY A 195 4.36 -9.83 25.19
CA GLY A 195 5.23 -8.71 25.56
C GLY A 195 5.88 -8.04 24.35
N GLY A 196 6.88 -7.17 24.59
CA GLY A 196 7.57 -6.42 23.53
C GLY A 196 7.08 -4.98 23.39
N ASP A 197 7.77 -4.19 22.56
CA ASP A 197 7.59 -2.75 22.39
C ASP A 197 6.69 -2.35 21.22
N VAL A 198 6.25 -3.31 20.39
CA VAL A 198 5.47 -3.06 19.18
C VAL A 198 4.10 -3.75 19.24
N VAL A 199 3.05 -2.96 19.01
CA VAL A 199 1.72 -3.43 18.62
C VAL A 199 1.40 -2.72 17.32
N SER A 200 1.34 -3.47 16.22
CA SER A 200 1.24 -2.93 14.85
C SER A 200 -0.02 -3.43 14.15
N ALA A 201 -0.82 -2.51 13.60
CA ALA A 201 -2.10 -2.85 12.96
C ALA A 201 -2.48 -1.80 11.90
N GLY A 202 -3.69 -1.85 11.38
CA GLY A 202 -4.25 -0.72 10.66
C GLY A 202 -3.86 -0.58 9.21
N GLY A 203 -4.70 0.16 8.50
CA GLY A 203 -4.52 0.53 7.11
C GLY A 203 -5.20 1.87 6.82
N THR A 204 -5.25 2.27 5.56
CA THR A 204 -5.79 3.58 5.16
C THR A 204 -7.22 3.79 5.63
N GLY A 205 -8.08 2.77 5.58
CA GLY A 205 -9.50 2.88 5.97
C GLY A 205 -9.74 2.99 7.48
N THR A 206 -8.79 2.54 8.29
CA THR A 206 -8.90 2.49 9.76
C THR A 206 -7.87 3.35 10.47
N TYR A 207 -7.07 4.13 9.71
CA TYR A 207 -5.88 4.80 10.21
C TYR A 207 -6.12 5.69 11.44
N ASP A 208 -7.30 6.28 11.58
CA ASP A 208 -7.70 7.19 12.66
C ASP A 208 -8.46 6.51 13.81
N LEU A 209 -8.78 5.22 13.68
CA LEU A 209 -9.54 4.46 14.68
C LEU A 209 -8.63 3.75 15.70
N HIS A 210 -7.33 3.73 15.42
CA HIS A 210 -6.29 3.00 16.17
C HIS A 210 -5.67 3.81 17.31
N HIS A 211 -6.36 3.94 18.43
CA HIS A 211 -5.89 4.73 19.59
C HIS A 211 -5.10 3.90 20.63
N ARG A 212 -5.06 2.57 20.47
CA ARG A 212 -4.49 1.61 21.43
C ARG A 212 -3.27 0.83 20.93
N VAL A 213 -2.85 1.06 19.69
CA VAL A 213 -1.68 0.42 19.08
C VAL A 213 -0.53 1.41 18.98
N GLY A 214 0.69 0.90 18.94
CA GLY A 214 1.89 1.73 18.87
C GLY A 214 2.13 2.34 17.48
N GLU A 215 1.75 1.61 16.43
CA GLU A 215 1.94 2.04 15.04
C GLU A 215 0.86 1.53 14.09
N VAL A 216 0.59 2.32 13.03
CA VAL A 216 -0.34 1.99 11.94
C VAL A 216 0.39 1.72 10.63
N GLN A 217 -0.04 0.73 9.84
CA GLN A 217 0.59 0.29 8.59
C GLN A 217 -0.11 0.81 7.31
N ALA A 218 -0.66 2.04 7.31
CA ALA A 218 -1.37 2.59 6.15
C ALA A 218 -0.44 2.87 4.96
N GLY A 219 -0.93 2.68 3.73
CA GLY A 219 -0.15 2.87 2.49
C GLY A 219 -0.91 3.62 1.40
N SER A 220 -2.09 3.12 1.01
CA SER A 220 -2.89 3.68 -0.10
C SER A 220 -3.31 5.13 0.11
N TYR A 221 -3.27 5.66 1.34
CA TYR A 221 -3.60 7.06 1.68
C TYR A 221 -2.83 8.08 0.84
N ALA A 222 -1.60 7.74 0.41
CA ALA A 222 -0.76 8.64 -0.37
C ALA A 222 -1.36 8.95 -1.75
N LEU A 223 -2.03 7.96 -2.36
CA LEU A 223 -2.43 7.99 -3.77
C LEU A 223 -3.96 7.97 -3.96
N MET A 224 -4.66 7.26 -3.06
CA MET A 224 -6.10 7.00 -3.07
C MET A 224 -6.60 6.27 -4.34
N ASP A 225 -7.83 5.79 -4.29
CA ASP A 225 -8.53 5.13 -5.39
C ASP A 225 -10.05 5.31 -5.25
N THR A 226 -10.80 4.84 -6.26
CA THR A 226 -12.27 4.98 -6.24
C THR A 226 -12.91 4.22 -5.08
N ASP A 227 -12.26 3.15 -4.58
CA ASP A 227 -12.78 2.35 -3.47
C ASP A 227 -12.71 3.14 -2.15
N TYR A 228 -11.52 3.63 -1.80
CA TYR A 228 -11.30 4.44 -0.60
C TYR A 228 -12.02 5.79 -0.63
N SER A 229 -12.32 6.33 -1.81
CA SER A 229 -13.07 7.60 -1.96
C SER A 229 -14.46 7.55 -1.29
N ARG A 230 -15.02 6.35 -1.08
CA ARG A 230 -16.34 6.12 -0.47
C ARG A 230 -16.39 6.33 1.05
N LEU A 231 -15.23 6.44 1.71
CA LEU A 231 -15.12 6.47 3.17
C LEU A 231 -15.09 7.88 3.79
N GLY A 232 -15.07 8.94 2.97
CA GLY A 232 -15.00 10.32 3.47
C GLY A 232 -13.75 10.62 4.30
N LEU A 233 -12.62 9.99 3.95
CA LEU A 233 -11.31 10.23 4.57
C LEU A 233 -10.78 11.62 4.17
N PRO A 234 -9.84 12.22 4.91
CA PRO A 234 -9.29 13.55 4.56
C PRO A 234 -8.30 13.51 3.38
N PHE A 235 -8.00 12.33 2.84
CA PHE A 235 -7.10 12.13 1.71
C PHE A 235 -7.83 12.33 0.38
N VAL A 236 -7.14 12.86 -0.61
CA VAL A 236 -7.66 13.20 -1.93
C VAL A 236 -7.07 12.29 -3.02
N GLN A 237 -7.77 12.13 -4.14
CA GLN A 237 -7.27 11.37 -5.28
C GLN A 237 -6.03 12.06 -5.86
N ALA A 238 -4.87 11.43 -5.74
CA ALA A 238 -3.59 11.97 -6.21
C ALA A 238 -2.99 11.18 -7.38
N CYS A 239 -3.56 10.02 -7.73
CA CYS A 239 -3.05 9.15 -8.79
C CYS A 239 -4.10 8.81 -9.85
N TRP A 240 -3.70 8.78 -11.11
CA TRP A 240 -4.57 8.35 -12.21
C TRP A 240 -3.78 7.66 -13.31
N LEU A 241 -4.50 7.06 -14.25
CA LEU A 241 -3.98 6.66 -15.53
C LEU A 241 -4.39 7.69 -16.58
N ILE A 242 -3.44 8.16 -17.38
CA ILE A 242 -3.72 8.93 -18.58
C ILE A 242 -3.80 7.97 -19.76
N GLY A 243 -4.83 8.16 -20.59
CA GLY A 243 -5.08 7.42 -21.80
C GLY A 243 -5.37 8.33 -22.99
N THR A 244 -5.47 7.72 -24.16
CA THR A 244 -5.86 8.36 -25.42
C THR A 244 -7.10 7.66 -25.97
N VAL A 245 -8.09 8.43 -26.39
CA VAL A 245 -9.21 7.92 -27.17
C VAL A 245 -8.69 7.45 -28.54
N VAL A 246 -8.75 6.15 -28.79
CA VAL A 246 -8.27 5.52 -30.03
C VAL A 246 -9.40 5.24 -31.02
N SER A 247 -10.64 5.26 -30.57
CA SER A 247 -11.84 5.08 -31.41
C SER A 247 -13.05 5.77 -30.79
N ALA A 248 -13.87 6.43 -31.59
CA ALA A 248 -15.10 7.09 -31.14
C ALA A 248 -16.20 7.05 -32.20
N ASN A 249 -17.45 7.05 -31.74
CA ASN A 249 -18.65 7.25 -32.56
C ASN A 249 -19.70 8.05 -31.77
N SER A 250 -20.90 8.24 -32.33
CA SER A 250 -21.96 9.04 -31.71
C SER A 250 -22.56 8.46 -30.43
N LYS A 251 -22.20 7.23 -30.02
CA LYS A 251 -22.72 6.54 -28.84
C LYS A 251 -21.68 6.30 -27.75
N TYR A 252 -20.45 5.97 -28.14
CA TYR A 252 -19.38 5.63 -27.21
C TYR A 252 -18.00 5.94 -27.78
N ALA A 253 -17.02 5.98 -26.87
CA ALA A 253 -15.60 6.11 -27.14
C ALA A 253 -14.83 4.96 -26.48
N VAL A 254 -13.61 4.74 -26.98
CA VAL A 254 -12.68 3.71 -26.53
C VAL A 254 -11.32 4.35 -26.31
N ALA A 255 -10.76 4.20 -25.11
CA ALA A 255 -9.41 4.66 -24.79
C ALA A 255 -8.45 3.50 -24.52
N ASP A 256 -7.17 3.71 -24.76
CA ASP A 256 -6.05 2.75 -24.63
C ASP A 256 -5.64 2.41 -23.17
N VAL A 257 -6.61 2.39 -22.25
CA VAL A 257 -6.41 2.02 -20.84
C VAL A 257 -7.28 0.82 -20.51
N GLY A 258 -6.67 -0.35 -20.32
CA GLY A 258 -7.38 -1.60 -20.01
C GLY A 258 -6.92 -2.31 -18.74
N LEU A 259 -7.31 -3.58 -18.62
CA LEU A 259 -6.95 -4.47 -17.49
C LEU A 259 -5.44 -4.72 -17.35
N LYS A 260 -4.63 -4.46 -18.38
CA LYS A 260 -3.18 -4.52 -18.28
C LYS A 260 -2.54 -3.25 -17.73
N ALA A 261 -3.26 -2.13 -17.75
CA ALA A 261 -2.82 -0.87 -17.15
C ALA A 261 -3.37 -0.67 -15.72
N MET A 262 -4.46 -1.34 -15.34
CA MET A 262 -5.11 -1.16 -14.03
C MET A 262 -5.65 -2.46 -13.45
N ALA A 263 -5.94 -2.47 -12.15
CA ALA A 263 -6.72 -3.52 -11.52
C ALA A 263 -8.17 -3.07 -11.28
N THR A 264 -9.07 -4.06 -11.14
CA THR A 264 -10.52 -3.83 -10.97
C THR A 264 -11.14 -4.75 -9.91
N ASP A 265 -10.31 -5.37 -9.06
CA ASP A 265 -10.74 -6.30 -8.02
C ASP A 265 -11.61 -5.62 -6.93
N HIS A 266 -11.52 -4.29 -6.81
CA HIS A 266 -12.37 -3.47 -5.93
C HIS A 266 -13.49 -2.71 -6.68
N GLY A 267 -13.82 -3.15 -7.90
CA GLY A 267 -14.89 -2.59 -8.71
C GLY A 267 -14.40 -1.77 -9.89
N ASN A 268 -15.27 -0.90 -10.40
CA ASN A 268 -15.01 -0.17 -11.64
C ASN A 268 -14.14 1.08 -11.42
N PRO A 269 -13.29 1.43 -12.40
CA PRO A 269 -12.67 2.74 -12.43
C PRO A 269 -13.72 3.83 -12.73
N THR A 270 -13.32 5.09 -12.54
CA THR A 270 -14.03 6.24 -13.14
C THR A 270 -13.23 6.77 -14.33
N VAL A 271 -13.93 7.36 -15.30
CA VAL A 271 -13.32 7.98 -16.48
C VAL A 271 -13.82 9.41 -16.60
N GLU A 272 -12.90 10.32 -16.90
CA GLU A 272 -13.19 11.68 -17.35
C GLU A 272 -12.38 12.00 -18.60
N LEU A 273 -12.95 12.79 -19.50
CA LEU A 273 -12.15 13.46 -20.52
C LEU A 273 -11.21 14.42 -19.79
N LEU A 274 -9.93 14.48 -20.19
CA LEU A 274 -8.98 15.38 -19.52
C LEU A 274 -9.47 16.83 -19.64
N ASP A 275 -9.62 17.50 -18.49
CA ASP A 275 -10.23 18.83 -18.33
C ASP A 275 -11.65 18.96 -18.88
N GLY A 276 -12.36 17.84 -18.96
CA GLY A 276 -13.68 17.72 -19.56
C GLY A 276 -14.68 17.03 -18.64
N PRO A 277 -15.84 16.62 -19.20
CA PRO A 277 -16.87 15.93 -18.43
C PRO A 277 -16.43 14.53 -18.00
N GLY A 278 -17.06 14.06 -16.92
CA GLY A 278 -17.05 12.64 -16.56
C GLY A 278 -17.70 11.77 -17.64
N ALA A 279 -17.53 10.47 -17.50
CA ALA A 279 -18.07 9.47 -18.40
C ALA A 279 -18.58 8.22 -17.67
N ASP A 280 -19.56 7.57 -18.26
CA ASP A 280 -20.05 6.27 -17.82
C ASP A 280 -19.21 5.16 -18.46
N VAL A 281 -18.59 4.34 -17.62
CA VAL A 281 -17.82 3.17 -18.05
C VAL A 281 -18.78 2.05 -18.44
N TRP A 282 -18.64 1.54 -19.66
CA TRP A 282 -19.42 0.40 -20.14
C TRP A 282 -18.76 -0.92 -19.74
N PHE A 283 -17.50 -1.09 -20.11
CA PHE A 283 -16.71 -2.28 -19.79
C PHE A 283 -15.22 -2.04 -20.05
N LEU A 284 -14.39 -2.95 -19.53
CA LEU A 284 -12.96 -3.02 -19.78
C LEU A 284 -12.61 -4.28 -20.57
N SER A 285 -11.60 -4.15 -21.41
CA SER A 285 -10.88 -5.25 -22.06
C SER A 285 -9.40 -5.17 -21.68
N ASP A 286 -8.58 -6.11 -22.15
CA ASP A 286 -7.13 -6.16 -21.88
C ASP A 286 -6.44 -4.80 -22.01
N GLU A 287 -6.67 -4.10 -23.13
CA GLU A 287 -5.96 -2.87 -23.50
C GLU A 287 -6.88 -1.64 -23.60
N HIS A 288 -8.18 -1.80 -23.35
CA HIS A 288 -9.13 -0.70 -23.58
C HIS A 288 -10.22 -0.56 -22.53
N VAL A 289 -10.66 0.67 -22.33
CA VAL A 289 -11.89 1.05 -21.63
C VAL A 289 -12.88 1.61 -22.63
N THR A 290 -14.12 1.11 -22.60
CA THR A 290 -15.24 1.65 -23.40
C THR A 290 -16.11 2.51 -22.51
N PHE A 291 -16.44 3.72 -22.94
CA PHE A 291 -17.20 4.68 -22.14
C PHE A 291 -18.07 5.62 -22.98
N THR A 292 -19.02 6.29 -22.34
CA THR A 292 -19.81 7.39 -22.92
C THR A 292 -19.65 8.65 -22.08
N PRO A 293 -19.16 9.77 -22.63
CA PRO A 293 -19.13 11.05 -21.92
C PRO A 293 -20.53 11.48 -21.46
N HIS A 294 -20.63 12.06 -20.25
CA HIS A 294 -21.90 12.57 -19.73
C HIS A 294 -22.48 13.69 -20.59
N THR A 295 -21.63 14.43 -21.30
CA THR A 295 -22.02 15.48 -22.24
C THR A 295 -21.15 15.43 -23.49
N GLY A 296 -21.77 15.58 -24.66
CA GLY A 296 -21.08 15.62 -25.95
C GLY A 296 -20.59 14.25 -26.43
N VAL A 297 -19.59 14.27 -27.31
CA VAL A 297 -18.89 13.08 -27.81
C VAL A 297 -17.39 13.29 -27.62
N ALA A 298 -16.63 12.20 -27.46
CA ALA A 298 -15.18 12.28 -27.40
C ALA A 298 -14.58 12.24 -28.81
N ASP A 299 -13.45 12.92 -29.01
CA ASP A 299 -12.71 12.90 -30.27
C ASP A 299 -11.56 11.89 -30.22
N VAL A 300 -11.27 11.25 -31.35
CA VAL A 300 -10.07 10.41 -31.49
C VAL A 300 -8.82 11.28 -31.29
N GLY A 301 -7.91 10.84 -30.44
CA GLY A 301 -6.73 11.58 -30.01
C GLY A 301 -6.92 12.39 -28.73
N GLN A 302 -8.16 12.54 -28.24
CA GLN A 302 -8.42 13.23 -26.97
C GLN A 302 -7.84 12.43 -25.79
N ARG A 303 -7.29 13.12 -24.79
CA ARG A 303 -6.79 12.50 -23.56
C ARG A 303 -7.93 12.21 -22.59
N VAL A 304 -7.81 11.10 -21.86
CA VAL A 304 -8.69 10.73 -20.74
C VAL A 304 -7.88 10.56 -19.47
N ARG A 305 -8.52 10.82 -18.34
CA ARG A 305 -8.03 10.44 -17.02
C ARG A 305 -8.91 9.31 -16.49
N VAL A 306 -8.27 8.23 -16.04
CA VAL A 306 -8.92 7.03 -15.51
C VAL A 306 -8.46 6.82 -14.07
N THR A 307 -9.40 6.87 -13.12
CA THR A 307 -9.11 6.62 -11.71
C THR A 307 -9.29 5.14 -11.42
N PRO A 308 -8.24 4.39 -11.02
CA PRO A 308 -8.37 2.97 -10.72
C PRO A 308 -9.18 2.73 -9.45
N SER A 309 -9.74 1.53 -9.30
CA SER A 309 -10.46 1.13 -8.08
C SER A 309 -9.56 0.54 -7.00
N HIS A 310 -8.34 0.14 -7.34
CA HIS A 310 -7.36 -0.35 -6.37
C HIS A 310 -5.96 0.07 -6.78
N ILE A 311 -5.30 0.86 -5.94
CA ILE A 311 -4.02 1.47 -6.30
C ILE A 311 -2.85 0.47 -6.32
N ASP A 312 -2.69 -0.36 -5.29
CA ASP A 312 -1.54 -1.26 -5.10
C ASP A 312 -1.27 -2.16 -6.33
N PRO A 313 -2.25 -2.96 -6.83
CA PRO A 313 -2.07 -3.77 -8.02
C PRO A 313 -2.06 -2.97 -9.33
N THR A 314 -2.60 -1.75 -9.35
CA THR A 314 -2.50 -0.85 -10.50
C THR A 314 -1.06 -0.36 -10.66
N VAL A 315 -0.46 0.20 -9.59
CA VAL A 315 0.92 0.69 -9.62
C VAL A 315 1.90 -0.41 -10.01
N ALA A 316 1.69 -1.64 -9.53
CA ALA A 316 2.55 -2.78 -9.86
C ALA A 316 2.63 -3.13 -11.36
N LYS A 317 1.70 -2.64 -12.19
CA LYS A 317 1.69 -2.84 -13.67
C LYS A 317 2.57 -1.85 -14.43
N HIS A 318 3.02 -0.79 -13.77
CA HIS A 318 3.82 0.28 -14.38
C HIS A 318 5.26 0.23 -13.91
N ASP A 319 6.19 0.65 -14.77
CA ASP A 319 7.59 0.80 -14.42
C ASP A 319 7.96 2.24 -13.99
N THR A 320 7.08 3.19 -14.29
CA THR A 320 7.30 4.63 -14.11
C THR A 320 6.03 5.29 -13.59
N ILE A 321 6.19 6.15 -12.60
CA ILE A 321 5.21 7.16 -12.18
C ILE A 321 5.65 8.49 -12.79
N TRP A 322 4.77 9.11 -13.57
CA TRP A 322 4.96 10.47 -14.08
C TRP A 322 4.45 11.46 -13.04
N VAL A 323 5.33 12.29 -12.50
CA VAL A 323 4.96 13.26 -11.47
C VAL A 323 4.62 14.58 -12.14
N VAL A 324 3.46 15.14 -11.82
CA VAL A 324 2.95 16.35 -12.44
C VAL A 324 2.63 17.45 -11.43
N ASN A 325 2.70 18.71 -11.88
CA ASN A 325 2.01 19.84 -11.26
C ASN A 325 1.05 20.43 -12.31
N GLY A 326 -0.25 20.22 -12.14
CA GLY A 326 -1.23 20.47 -13.20
C GLY A 326 -0.95 19.57 -14.40
N HIS A 327 -0.66 20.16 -15.57
CA HIS A 327 -0.26 19.41 -16.76
C HIS A 327 1.26 19.34 -16.98
N GLU A 328 2.06 20.06 -16.19
CA GLU A 328 3.50 20.01 -16.35
C GLU A 328 4.07 18.75 -15.70
N VAL A 329 4.77 17.91 -16.48
CA VAL A 329 5.59 16.83 -15.94
C VAL A 329 6.84 17.42 -15.30
N VAL A 330 6.92 17.29 -13.98
CA VAL A 330 8.02 17.83 -13.15
C VAL A 330 9.07 16.78 -12.80
N ASP A 331 8.71 15.50 -12.78
CA ASP A 331 9.65 14.41 -12.49
C ASP A 331 9.14 13.05 -13.03
N ARG A 332 10.01 12.03 -12.98
CA ARG A 332 9.69 10.65 -13.32
C ARG A 332 10.30 9.72 -12.28
N TRP A 333 9.45 9.02 -11.54
CA TRP A 333 9.90 8.08 -10.52
C TRP A 333 9.81 6.63 -11.00
N PRO A 334 10.87 5.82 -10.87
CA PRO A 334 10.77 4.41 -11.17
C PRO A 334 9.91 3.70 -10.11
N VAL A 335 9.07 2.76 -10.54
CA VAL A 335 8.44 1.78 -9.65
C VAL A 335 9.44 0.65 -9.42
N ASP A 336 10.52 0.97 -8.73
CA ASP A 336 11.75 0.17 -8.60
C ASP A 336 11.63 -1.04 -7.68
N LEU A 337 10.56 -1.11 -6.88
CA LEU A 337 10.26 -2.21 -5.96
C LEU A 337 9.20 -3.19 -6.51
N ARG A 338 8.85 -3.10 -7.80
CA ARG A 338 7.94 -4.05 -8.48
C ARG A 338 8.57 -5.43 -8.69
N GLY A 339 7.74 -6.47 -8.77
CA GLY A 339 8.18 -7.87 -8.88
C GLY A 339 8.43 -8.53 -7.52
N TRP A 340 8.90 -9.79 -7.54
CA TRP A 340 9.18 -10.62 -6.36
C TRP A 340 10.51 -11.36 -6.48
#